data_AF-X1GDS9-F1
#
_entry.id   AF-X1GDS9-F1
#
_cell.length_a   1.000
_cell.length_b   1.000
_cell.length_c   1.000
_cell.angle_alpha   90.00
_cell.angle_beta   90.00
_cell.angle_gamma   90.00
#
_symmetry.space_group_name_H-M   'P 1'
#
loop_
_entity.id
_entity.type
_entity.pdbx_description
1 polymer ?
#
loop_
_entity_poly.entity_id
_entity_poly.type
_entity_poly.pdbx_seq_one_letter_code
_entity_poly.pdbx_strand_id
1 'polypeptide(L)'
;TIVGLAAISIRRVQVASADQTGNFARARLLAFSAAEHAVARLGADGVWRETYDGVTVQQDSGGGTFSWQVIDPVDGDLTDDGTEAAQIVATGTFDGISYTLTLGVTIVANSYAMLANEVEVKDGKIVTVSGALLACNTVVTVKKGAVLNANVRASSVTLEVDTSDPTGVINGSVNTLLTPIDMPASGLFDT
;
A
#
# COMPACT_ATOMS: atom_id res chain seq x y z
N THR A 1 27.44 -58.70 -15.74
CA THR A 1 26.68 -57.55 -16.31
C THR A 1 25.70 -57.02 -15.26
N ILE A 2 26.20 -56.21 -14.31
CA ILE A 2 25.39 -55.53 -13.27
C ILE A 2 25.46 -54.00 -13.43
N VAL A 3 26.37 -53.51 -14.28
CA VAL A 3 26.63 -52.09 -14.53
C VAL A 3 25.48 -51.38 -15.28
N GLY A 4 24.66 -52.13 -16.04
CA GLY A 4 23.57 -51.55 -16.85
C GLY A 4 22.34 -51.09 -16.05
N LEU A 5 22.01 -51.73 -14.93
CA LEU A 5 20.84 -51.39 -14.10
C LEU A 5 21.13 -50.21 -13.15
N ALA A 6 22.35 -50.13 -12.62
CA ALA A 6 22.79 -49.03 -11.75
C ALA A 6 22.93 -47.69 -12.52
N ALA A 7 23.29 -47.72 -13.80
CA ALA A 7 23.39 -46.51 -14.62
C ALA A 7 22.02 -45.88 -14.94
N ILE A 8 20.97 -46.70 -15.08
CA ILE A 8 19.59 -46.22 -15.34
C ILE A 8 18.98 -45.63 -14.08
N SER A 9 19.22 -46.22 -12.90
CA SER A 9 18.69 -45.69 -11.64
C SER A 9 19.31 -44.34 -11.27
N ILE A 10 20.62 -44.15 -11.47
CA ILE A 10 21.31 -42.87 -11.18
C ILE A 10 20.77 -41.73 -12.06
N ARG A 11 20.52 -41.98 -13.35
CA ARG A 11 19.94 -40.96 -14.23
C ARG A 11 18.53 -40.56 -13.82
N ARG A 12 17.70 -41.52 -13.37
CA ARG A 12 16.34 -41.21 -12.88
C ARG A 12 16.35 -40.36 -11.63
N VAL A 13 17.29 -40.59 -10.71
CA VAL A 13 17.45 -39.77 -9.50
C VAL A 13 17.88 -38.34 -9.85
N GLN A 14 18.81 -38.18 -10.79
CA GLN A 14 19.25 -36.85 -11.23
C GLN A 14 18.15 -36.07 -11.97
N VAL A 15 17.36 -36.75 -12.81
CA VAL A 15 16.21 -36.14 -13.49
C VAL A 15 15.13 -35.75 -12.47
N ALA A 16 14.77 -36.64 -11.54
CA ALA A 16 13.79 -36.32 -10.49
C ALA A 16 14.22 -35.15 -9.59
N SER A 17 15.51 -35.05 -9.27
CA SER A 17 16.07 -33.93 -8.50
C SER A 17 16.08 -32.61 -9.28
N ALA A 18 16.37 -32.65 -10.58
CA ALA A 18 16.30 -31.49 -11.46
C ALA A 18 14.85 -31.02 -11.68
N ASP A 19 13.92 -31.95 -11.86
CA ASP A 19 12.49 -31.67 -12.02
C ASP A 19 11.90 -31.07 -10.75
N GLN A 20 12.28 -31.56 -9.56
CA GLN A 20 11.89 -30.95 -8.28
C GLN A 20 12.41 -29.51 -8.14
N THR A 21 13.63 -29.24 -8.60
CA THR A 21 14.19 -27.88 -8.58
C THR A 21 13.43 -26.96 -9.54
N GLY A 22 13.06 -27.45 -10.72
CA GLY A 22 12.25 -26.73 -11.70
C GLY A 22 10.83 -26.44 -11.21
N ASN A 23 10.16 -27.44 -10.65
CA ASN A 23 8.81 -27.31 -10.09
C ASN A 23 8.79 -26.36 -8.89
N PHE A 24 9.78 -26.42 -8.01
CA PHE A 24 9.93 -25.46 -6.91
C PHE A 24 10.14 -24.02 -7.41
N ALA A 25 11.00 -23.82 -8.41
CA ALA A 25 11.21 -22.49 -9.00
C ALA A 25 9.91 -21.94 -9.62
N ARG A 26 9.08 -22.79 -10.24
CA ARG A 26 7.76 -22.41 -10.76
C ARG A 26 6.76 -22.07 -9.65
N ALA A 27 6.68 -22.88 -8.60
CA ALA A 27 5.84 -22.59 -7.43
C ALA A 27 6.24 -21.25 -6.79
N ARG A 28 7.55 -20.96 -6.70
CA ARG A 28 8.07 -19.68 -6.23
C ARG A 28 7.67 -18.52 -7.12
N LEU A 29 7.78 -18.65 -8.45
CA LEU A 29 7.35 -17.62 -9.40
C LEU A 29 5.84 -17.33 -9.24
N LEU A 30 5.01 -18.37 -9.13
CA LEU A 30 3.57 -18.24 -8.90
C LEU A 30 3.24 -17.52 -7.60
N ALA A 31 4.00 -17.76 -6.52
CA ALA A 31 3.82 -17.05 -5.25
C ALA A 31 4.12 -15.55 -5.39
N PHE A 32 5.15 -15.16 -6.14
CA PHE A 32 5.41 -13.76 -6.45
C PHE A 32 4.29 -13.13 -7.28
N SER A 33 3.80 -13.83 -8.29
CA SER A 33 2.64 -13.37 -9.06
C SER A 33 1.38 -13.21 -8.19
N ALA A 34 1.18 -14.09 -7.20
CA ALA A 34 0.10 -13.95 -6.23
C ALA A 34 0.25 -12.67 -5.40
N ALA A 35 1.46 -12.38 -4.92
CA ALA A 35 1.76 -11.17 -4.17
C ALA A 35 1.54 -9.89 -5.00
N GLU A 36 2.02 -9.86 -6.24
CA GLU A 36 1.81 -8.74 -7.17
C GLU A 36 0.32 -8.53 -7.46
N HIS A 37 -0.41 -9.62 -7.72
CA HIS A 37 -1.85 -9.56 -7.93
C HIS A 37 -2.60 -9.07 -6.68
N ALA A 38 -2.19 -9.51 -5.48
CA ALA A 38 -2.75 -9.04 -4.22
C ALA A 38 -2.55 -7.52 -4.08
N VAL A 39 -1.31 -7.03 -4.22
CA VAL A 39 -0.99 -5.59 -4.11
C VAL A 39 -1.81 -4.77 -5.12
N ALA A 40 -1.92 -5.23 -6.37
CA ALA A 40 -2.72 -4.55 -7.38
C ALA A 40 -4.21 -4.49 -7.03
N ARG A 41 -4.76 -5.57 -6.44
CA ARG A 41 -6.18 -5.62 -6.00
C ARG A 41 -6.43 -4.73 -4.81
N LEU A 42 -5.59 -4.80 -3.77
CA LEU A 42 -5.70 -3.94 -2.59
C LEU A 42 -5.54 -2.46 -2.95
N GLY A 43 -4.63 -2.13 -3.88
CA GLY A 43 -4.46 -0.76 -4.35
C GLY A 43 -5.62 -0.22 -5.20
N ALA A 44 -6.40 -1.10 -5.83
CA ALA A 44 -7.57 -0.73 -6.63
C ALA A 44 -8.87 -0.67 -5.80
N ASP A 45 -8.92 -1.34 -4.66
CA ASP A 45 -10.08 -1.41 -3.77
C ASP A 45 -9.89 -0.53 -2.54
N GLY A 46 -10.62 0.59 -2.46
CA GLY A 46 -10.55 1.53 -1.34
C GLY A 46 -11.10 0.98 -0.01
N VAL A 47 -11.85 -0.13 -0.04
CA VAL A 47 -12.43 -0.79 1.15
C VAL A 47 -11.92 -2.21 1.31
N TRP A 48 -10.70 -2.49 0.83
CA TRP A 48 -10.13 -3.83 0.76
C TRP A 48 -10.14 -4.61 2.08
N ARG A 49 -10.06 -3.93 3.23
CA ARG A 49 -10.15 -4.55 4.56
C ARG A 49 -11.47 -5.30 4.75
N GLU A 50 -12.58 -4.70 4.35
CA GLU A 50 -13.91 -5.33 4.40
C GLU A 50 -14.06 -6.39 3.31
N THR A 51 -13.55 -6.12 2.11
CA THR A 51 -13.67 -7.04 0.96
C THR A 51 -12.93 -8.35 1.17
N TYR A 52 -11.76 -8.30 1.83
CA TYR A 52 -10.83 -9.43 1.92
C TYR A 52 -10.68 -10.04 3.32
N ASP A 53 -11.46 -9.60 4.30
CA ASP A 53 -11.51 -10.23 5.62
C ASP A 53 -11.95 -11.69 5.53
N GLY A 54 -11.08 -12.61 5.95
CA GLY A 54 -11.30 -14.06 5.85
C GLY A 54 -11.41 -14.62 4.41
N VAL A 55 -11.13 -13.82 3.37
CA VAL A 55 -11.26 -14.26 1.97
C VAL A 55 -9.93 -14.72 1.41
N THR A 56 -9.91 -15.94 0.88
CA THR A 56 -8.82 -16.43 0.03
C THR A 56 -9.16 -16.24 -1.44
N VAL A 57 -8.31 -15.54 -2.17
CA VAL A 57 -8.39 -15.41 -3.63
C VAL A 57 -7.48 -16.44 -4.28
N GLN A 58 -7.98 -17.16 -5.28
CA GLN A 58 -7.22 -18.19 -6.00
C GLN A 58 -7.38 -18.02 -7.52
N GLN A 59 -6.31 -18.22 -8.27
CA GLN A 59 -6.32 -18.22 -9.73
C GLN A 59 -5.37 -19.27 -10.31
N ASP A 60 -5.77 -19.86 -11.43
CA ASP A 60 -4.93 -20.78 -12.19
C ASP A 60 -4.09 -20.00 -13.21
N SER A 61 -2.79 -20.32 -13.30
CA SER A 61 -1.87 -19.67 -14.24
C SER A 61 -0.72 -20.60 -14.61
N GLY A 62 -0.41 -20.67 -15.90
CA GLY A 62 0.79 -21.36 -16.40
C GLY A 62 0.90 -22.84 -16.04
N GLY A 63 -0.21 -23.54 -15.82
CA GLY A 63 -0.23 -24.95 -15.41
C GLY A 63 -0.03 -25.20 -13.91
N GLY A 64 -0.04 -24.15 -13.09
CA GLY A 64 -0.19 -24.23 -11.65
C GLY A 64 -1.29 -23.32 -11.16
N THR A 65 -1.34 -23.13 -9.85
CA THR A 65 -2.33 -22.30 -9.17
C THR A 65 -1.60 -21.38 -8.21
N PHE A 66 -2.07 -20.14 -8.10
CA PHE A 66 -1.63 -19.26 -7.03
C PHE A 66 -2.84 -18.79 -6.22
N SER A 67 -2.63 -18.55 -4.94
CA SER A 67 -3.61 -18.01 -4.02
C SER A 67 -3.00 -16.94 -3.13
N TRP A 68 -3.83 -16.05 -2.61
CA TRP A 68 -3.43 -15.13 -1.57
C TRP A 68 -4.61 -14.79 -0.68
N GLN A 69 -4.30 -14.39 0.55
CA GLN A 69 -5.26 -13.85 1.51
C GLN A 69 -4.59 -12.72 2.28
N VAL A 70 -5.41 -11.84 2.85
CA VAL A 70 -4.93 -10.83 3.79
C VAL A 70 -5.34 -11.28 5.19
N ILE A 71 -4.43 -11.11 6.14
CA ILE A 71 -4.67 -11.44 7.54
C ILE A 71 -4.27 -10.25 8.42
N ASP A 72 -5.02 -10.06 9.49
CA ASP A 72 -4.55 -9.25 10.60
C ASP A 72 -3.63 -10.11 11.50
N PRO A 73 -2.37 -9.71 11.76
CA PRO A 73 -1.46 -10.44 12.61
C PRO A 73 -1.74 -10.29 14.12
N VAL A 74 -2.58 -9.35 14.54
CA VAL A 74 -2.87 -9.04 15.95
C VAL A 74 -3.96 -9.96 16.48
N ASP A 75 -5.12 -9.97 15.85
CA ASP A 75 -6.29 -10.75 16.30
C ASP A 75 -7.04 -11.49 15.18
N GLY A 76 -6.71 -11.19 13.93
CA GLY A 76 -7.28 -11.84 12.74
C GLY A 76 -8.55 -11.18 12.21
N ASP A 77 -8.96 -10.02 12.73
CA ASP A 77 -10.06 -9.21 12.19
C ASP A 77 -9.47 -8.02 11.41
N LEU A 78 -9.73 -7.95 10.10
CA LEU A 78 -9.23 -6.80 9.31
C LEU A 78 -10.13 -5.56 9.43
N THR A 79 -11.28 -5.65 10.06
CA THR A 79 -12.34 -4.63 9.98
C THR A 79 -12.45 -3.74 11.20
N ASP A 80 -11.81 -4.07 12.31
CA ASP A 80 -11.98 -3.40 13.61
C ASP A 80 -11.08 -2.17 13.79
N ASP A 81 -9.80 -2.25 13.39
CA ASP A 81 -8.85 -1.14 13.42
C ASP A 81 -8.12 -0.95 12.07
N GLY A 82 -8.57 0.05 11.32
CA GLY A 82 -7.98 0.43 10.03
C GLY A 82 -6.55 0.97 10.09
N THR A 83 -5.97 1.18 11.29
CA THR A 83 -4.60 1.65 11.50
C THR A 83 -3.60 0.52 11.71
N GLU A 84 -4.07 -0.69 11.97
CA GLU A 84 -3.21 -1.83 12.20
C GLU A 84 -2.47 -2.27 10.92
N ALA A 85 -1.38 -3.02 11.10
CA ALA A 85 -0.62 -3.54 9.98
C ALA A 85 -1.26 -4.84 9.51
N ALA A 86 -1.53 -4.97 8.21
CA ALA A 86 -2.02 -6.22 7.65
C ALA A 86 -0.87 -7.04 7.03
N GLN A 87 -1.07 -8.34 6.82
CA GLN A 87 -0.13 -9.19 6.11
C GLN A 87 -0.80 -9.88 4.93
N ILE A 88 -0.12 -9.88 3.77
CA ILE A 88 -0.51 -10.69 2.62
C ILE A 88 0.22 -12.02 2.73
N VAL A 89 -0.53 -13.13 2.75
CA VAL A 89 0.02 -14.47 2.63
C VAL A 89 -0.25 -14.95 1.21
N ALA A 90 0.82 -15.09 0.42
CA ALA A 90 0.80 -15.42 -0.99
C ALA A 90 1.41 -16.81 -1.23
N THR A 91 0.66 -17.72 -1.83
CA THR A 91 1.06 -19.11 -2.06
C THR A 91 1.00 -19.44 -3.55
N GLY A 92 2.07 -20.01 -4.08
CA GLY A 92 2.10 -20.59 -5.43
C GLY A 92 2.26 -22.11 -5.34
N THR A 93 1.48 -22.83 -6.15
CA THR A 93 1.52 -24.30 -6.23
C THR A 93 1.70 -24.75 -7.67
N PHE A 94 2.71 -25.59 -7.92
CA PHE A 94 2.97 -26.20 -9.22
C PHE A 94 3.27 -27.69 -9.03
N ASP A 95 2.50 -28.55 -9.69
CA ASP A 95 2.70 -30.02 -9.66
C ASP A 95 2.82 -30.60 -8.24
N GLY A 96 1.95 -30.13 -7.32
CA GLY A 96 1.92 -30.55 -5.92
C GLY A 96 3.01 -29.94 -5.02
N ILE A 97 3.92 -29.13 -5.56
CA ILE A 97 4.90 -28.37 -4.77
C ILE A 97 4.35 -26.97 -4.50
N SER A 98 4.34 -26.56 -3.23
CA SER A 98 3.87 -25.23 -2.82
C SER A 98 5.01 -24.39 -2.24
N TYR A 99 4.93 -23.08 -2.45
CA TYR A 99 5.81 -22.06 -1.86
C TYR A 99 4.97 -20.89 -1.37
N THR A 100 5.22 -20.43 -0.14
CA THR A 100 4.47 -19.35 0.50
C THR A 100 5.39 -18.18 0.86
N LEU A 101 4.92 -16.97 0.59
CA LEU A 101 5.52 -15.69 0.92
C LEU A 101 4.57 -14.90 1.83
N THR A 102 5.13 -14.17 2.79
CA THR A 102 4.37 -13.24 3.62
C THR A 102 4.92 -11.83 3.42
N LEU A 103 4.06 -10.88 3.08
CA LEU A 103 4.40 -9.47 2.90
C LEU A 103 3.66 -8.62 3.92
N GLY A 104 4.36 -7.69 4.56
CA GLY A 104 3.73 -6.70 5.43
C GLY A 104 3.10 -5.58 4.61
N VAL A 105 1.87 -5.22 4.93
CA VAL A 105 1.14 -4.06 4.39
C VAL A 105 1.02 -3.04 5.50
N THR A 106 1.78 -1.94 5.36
CA THR A 106 1.65 -0.80 6.25
C THR A 106 0.76 0.23 5.58
N ILE A 107 -0.37 0.52 6.22
CA ILE A 107 -1.25 1.61 5.77
C ILE A 107 -0.56 2.92 6.17
N VAL A 108 -0.06 3.64 5.17
CA VAL A 108 0.30 5.04 5.37
C VAL A 108 -1.01 5.80 5.37
N ALA A 109 -1.61 5.93 6.56
CA ALA A 109 -2.98 6.43 6.79
C ALA A 109 -3.25 7.86 6.31
N ASN A 110 -2.32 8.48 5.60
CA ASN A 110 -2.50 9.82 5.09
C ASN A 110 -1.78 9.98 3.76
N SER A 111 -2.53 9.83 2.66
CA SER A 111 -2.14 10.41 1.39
C SER A 111 -2.25 11.93 1.52
N TYR A 112 -1.19 12.55 2.01
CA TYR A 112 -1.05 13.99 1.99
C TYR A 112 -0.61 14.39 0.58
N ALA A 113 -1.35 15.31 -0.05
CA ALA A 113 -0.86 15.96 -1.27
C ALA A 113 0.42 16.76 -0.98
N MET A 114 0.50 17.26 0.25
CA MET A 114 1.63 18.00 0.78
C MET A 114 1.65 17.83 2.29
N LEU A 115 2.83 17.51 2.83
CA LEU A 115 3.15 17.65 4.23
C LEU A 115 4.19 18.77 4.34
N ALA A 116 3.77 19.91 4.91
CA ALA A 116 4.62 21.07 5.07
C ALA A 116 4.66 21.52 6.53
N ASN A 117 5.68 22.30 6.89
CA ASN A 117 5.69 22.95 8.19
C ASN A 117 4.75 24.16 8.19
N GLU A 118 4.78 24.96 7.14
CA GLU A 118 3.94 26.16 6.93
C GLU A 118 3.45 26.21 5.48
N VAL A 119 2.23 26.71 5.28
CA VAL A 119 1.63 26.88 3.94
C VAL A 119 1.06 28.28 3.82
N GLU A 120 1.42 28.98 2.75
CA GLU A 120 0.86 30.28 2.42
C GLU A 120 0.27 30.28 1.01
N VAL A 121 -1.03 30.58 0.90
CA VAL A 121 -1.69 30.85 -0.38
C VAL A 121 -1.70 32.36 -0.60
N LYS A 122 -0.93 32.82 -1.60
CA LYS A 122 -0.75 34.25 -1.92
C LYS A 122 -2.03 34.91 -2.44
N ASP A 123 -2.08 36.23 -2.34
CA ASP A 123 -3.22 37.07 -2.73
C ASP A 123 -3.70 36.78 -4.17
N GLY A 124 -5.03 36.66 -4.32
CA GLY A 124 -5.69 36.42 -5.62
C GLY A 124 -5.40 35.06 -6.25
N LYS A 125 -4.78 34.11 -5.52
CA LYS A 125 -4.45 32.78 -6.05
C LYS A 125 -5.49 31.75 -5.69
N ILE A 126 -5.76 30.85 -6.63
CA ILE A 126 -6.61 29.68 -6.42
C ILE A 126 -5.72 28.45 -6.41
N VAL A 127 -5.75 27.70 -5.32
CA VAL A 127 -5.06 26.41 -5.16
C VAL A 127 -6.12 25.34 -4.99
N THR A 128 -6.02 24.27 -5.78
CA THR A 128 -6.94 23.13 -5.70
C THR A 128 -6.16 21.86 -5.43
N VAL A 129 -6.54 21.16 -4.36
CA VAL A 129 -6.02 19.84 -4.00
C VAL A 129 -7.22 18.88 -4.01
N SER A 130 -7.14 17.84 -4.84
CA SER A 130 -8.21 16.86 -4.99
C SER A 130 -7.67 15.45 -4.76
N GLY A 131 -8.48 14.58 -4.16
CA GLY A 131 -8.12 13.18 -3.88
C GLY A 131 -7.10 12.97 -2.76
N ALA A 132 -6.65 14.04 -2.08
CA ALA A 132 -5.68 13.97 -1.00
C ALA A 132 -5.83 15.17 -0.04
N LEU A 133 -5.22 15.07 1.13
CA LEU A 133 -5.31 16.08 2.18
C LEU A 133 -4.08 17.00 2.17
N LEU A 134 -4.26 18.28 2.49
CA LEU A 134 -3.15 19.21 2.73
C LEU A 134 -2.81 19.21 4.22
N ALA A 135 -1.66 18.66 4.58
CA ALA A 135 -1.19 18.62 5.97
C ALA A 135 -0.13 19.69 6.25
N CYS A 136 -0.32 20.39 7.36
CA CYS A 136 0.56 21.46 7.78
C CYS A 136 0.81 21.43 9.29
N ASN A 137 2.05 21.21 9.72
CA ASN A 137 2.36 21.06 11.15
C ASN A 137 2.17 22.35 11.95
N THR A 138 2.26 23.53 11.34
CA THR A 138 2.11 24.83 12.05
C THR A 138 0.87 25.60 11.59
N VAL A 139 0.97 26.40 10.54
CA VAL A 139 -0.07 27.33 10.12
C VAL A 139 -0.33 27.26 8.62
N VAL A 140 -1.61 27.23 8.25
CA VAL A 140 -2.06 27.51 6.88
C VAL A 140 -2.59 28.93 6.83
N THR A 141 -1.92 29.78 6.04
CA THR A 141 -2.32 31.17 5.82
C THR A 141 -2.92 31.32 4.43
N VAL A 142 -4.18 31.72 4.34
CA VAL A 142 -4.83 32.06 3.07
C VAL A 142 -5.00 33.57 3.01
N LYS A 143 -4.26 34.21 2.10
CA LYS A 143 -4.27 35.67 1.93
C LYS A 143 -5.61 36.13 1.33
N LYS A 144 -5.83 37.45 1.35
CA LYS A 144 -7.03 38.06 0.76
C LYS A 144 -7.19 37.68 -0.71
N GLY A 145 -8.43 37.60 -1.20
CA GLY A 145 -8.74 37.20 -2.57
C GLY A 145 -8.29 35.79 -2.98
N ALA A 146 -7.64 35.04 -2.08
CA ALA A 146 -7.14 33.70 -2.36
C ALA A 146 -8.17 32.64 -1.98
N VAL A 147 -8.15 31.53 -2.72
CA VAL A 147 -9.05 30.40 -2.52
C VAL A 147 -8.25 29.11 -2.43
N LEU A 148 -8.42 28.37 -1.34
CA LEU A 148 -7.88 27.04 -1.16
C LEU A 148 -9.02 26.01 -1.22
N ASN A 149 -9.15 25.31 -2.33
CA ASN A 149 -10.08 24.20 -2.49
C ASN A 149 -9.37 22.90 -2.07
N ALA A 150 -9.37 22.60 -0.77
CA ALA A 150 -8.70 21.43 -0.21
C ALA A 150 -9.29 21.06 1.14
N ASN A 151 -9.25 19.78 1.49
CA ASN A 151 -9.34 19.36 2.90
C ASN A 151 -7.99 19.65 3.56
N VAL A 152 -8.02 20.34 4.70
CA VAL A 152 -6.83 20.83 5.40
C VAL A 152 -6.75 20.19 6.77
N ARG A 153 -5.55 19.76 7.16
CA ARG A 153 -5.23 19.33 8.52
C ARG A 153 -4.04 20.14 9.01
N ALA A 154 -4.28 21.06 9.94
CA ALA A 154 -3.27 22.01 10.41
C ALA A 154 -3.38 22.33 11.90
N SER A 155 -2.29 22.69 12.56
CA SER A 155 -2.37 23.11 13.98
C SER A 155 -3.13 24.43 14.14
N SER A 156 -3.04 25.31 13.15
CA SER A 156 -3.81 26.55 13.08
C SER A 156 -4.10 26.95 11.64
N VAL A 157 -5.18 27.71 11.44
CA VAL A 157 -5.55 28.28 10.15
C VAL A 157 -5.80 29.77 10.31
N THR A 158 -5.17 30.56 9.46
CA THR A 158 -5.31 32.02 9.42
C THR A 158 -5.89 32.43 8.07
N LEU A 159 -7.07 33.06 8.09
CA LEU A 159 -7.65 33.69 6.92
C LEU A 159 -7.39 35.19 7.03
N GLU A 160 -6.68 35.76 6.06
CA GLU A 160 -6.45 37.20 6.06
C GLU A 160 -7.73 37.92 5.66
N VAL A 161 -8.11 38.88 6.50
CA VAL A 161 -9.30 39.72 6.33
C VAL A 161 -8.83 41.14 5.99
N ASP A 162 -9.24 41.63 4.83
CA ASP A 162 -9.16 43.04 4.46
C ASP A 162 -10.59 43.60 4.51
N THR A 163 -10.77 44.78 5.08
CA THR A 163 -12.10 45.41 5.18
C THR A 163 -12.63 45.91 3.83
N SER A 164 -11.80 45.87 2.79
CA SER A 164 -12.12 46.35 1.44
C SER A 164 -12.23 45.27 0.35
N ASP A 165 -11.86 44.02 0.65
CA ASP A 165 -11.78 42.90 -0.31
C ASP A 165 -12.33 41.59 0.28
N PRO A 166 -12.67 40.58 -0.55
CA PRO A 166 -13.08 39.28 -0.02
C PRO A 166 -11.93 38.63 0.77
N THR A 167 -12.26 38.19 1.99
CA THR A 167 -11.38 37.42 2.87
C THR A 167 -10.85 36.17 2.17
N GLY A 168 -9.66 35.70 2.55
CA GLY A 168 -9.18 34.39 2.11
C GLY A 168 -10.21 33.29 2.41
N VAL A 169 -10.41 32.35 1.48
CA VAL A 169 -11.43 31.30 1.59
C VAL A 169 -10.79 29.92 1.54
N ILE A 170 -11.24 29.02 2.43
CA ILE A 170 -10.98 27.58 2.33
C ILE A 170 -12.30 26.89 2.00
N ASN A 171 -12.35 26.21 0.86
CA ASN A 171 -13.46 25.37 0.45
C ASN A 171 -13.09 23.90 0.68
N GLY A 172 -13.37 23.41 1.88
CA GLY A 172 -13.10 22.03 2.31
C GLY A 172 -13.22 21.90 3.81
N SER A 173 -12.98 20.70 4.34
CA SER A 173 -12.92 20.51 5.79
C SER A 173 -11.60 21.04 6.36
N VAL A 174 -11.66 21.60 7.57
CA VAL A 174 -10.48 22.04 8.33
C VAL A 174 -10.45 21.27 9.65
N ASN A 175 -9.45 20.42 9.81
CA ASN A 175 -9.23 19.63 11.01
C ASN A 175 -7.98 20.14 11.75
N THR A 176 -8.09 20.36 13.06
CA THR A 176 -6.96 20.81 13.87
C THR A 176 -6.02 19.65 14.22
N LEU A 177 -4.71 19.88 14.10
CA LEU A 177 -3.70 18.94 14.60
C LEU A 177 -3.50 19.16 16.10
N LEU A 178 -3.61 18.08 16.88
CA LEU A 178 -3.27 18.09 18.31
C LEU A 178 -1.79 17.78 18.56
N THR A 179 -1.16 17.06 17.62
CA THR A 179 0.26 16.74 17.63
C THR A 179 0.83 16.91 16.21
N PRO A 180 2.09 17.35 16.07
CA PRO A 180 2.75 17.40 14.77
C PRO A 180 2.79 16.02 14.09
N ILE A 181 2.69 16.00 12.77
CA ILE A 181 2.87 14.80 11.95
C ILE A 181 4.38 14.63 11.73
N ASP A 182 4.89 13.44 12.00
CA ASP A 182 6.27 13.09 11.74
C ASP A 182 6.55 13.12 10.22
N MET A 183 7.61 13.84 9.83
CA MET A 183 8.04 13.83 8.44
C MET A 183 8.67 12.47 8.09
N PRO A 184 8.44 11.94 6.88
CA PRO A 184 9.13 10.74 6.44
C PRO A 184 10.64 10.94 6.55
N ALA A 185 11.35 9.91 6.99
CA ALA A 185 12.78 9.98 7.23
C ALA A 185 13.53 10.52 5.99
N SER A 186 14.48 11.44 6.21
CA SER A 186 15.36 11.95 5.17
C SER A 186 16.19 10.79 4.61
N GLY A 187 15.79 10.28 3.45
CA GLY A 187 16.36 9.08 2.85
C GLY A 187 15.36 8.26 2.03
N LEU A 188 14.05 8.53 2.16
CA LEU A 188 13.03 7.83 1.37
C LEU A 188 13.09 8.13 -0.15
N PHE A 189 13.72 9.23 -0.54
CA PHE A 189 13.82 9.69 -1.94
C PHE A 189 15.27 9.91 -2.43
N ASP A 190 16.29 9.60 -1.62
CA ASP A 190 17.65 9.57 -2.12
C ASP A 190 17.84 8.25 -2.89
N THR A 191 17.89 8.35 -4.22
CA THR A 191 18.29 7.28 -5.15
C THR A 191 19.60 7.65 -5.81
#